data_AF-A0A961VD46-F1
#
_entry.id   AF-A0A961VD46-F1
#
_cell.length_a   1.000
_cell.length_b   1.000
_cell.length_c   1.000
_cell.angle_alpha   90.00
_cell.angle_beta   90.00
_cell.angle_gamma   90.00
#
_symmetry.space_group_name_H-M   'P 1'
#
loop_
_entity.id
_entity.type
_entity.pdbx_description
1 polymer ?
#
loop_
_entity_poly.entity_id
_entity_poly.type
_entity_poly.pdbx_seq_one_letter_code
_entity_poly.pdbx_strand_id
1 'polypeptide(L)' 'PLASFTSVDVAAYMKAHDLPPHPLVAEGYLSIGCAPCTTPVKPGEDSRAGRWRGSEKTECGIHFTRNGKPVRKARVAA' A
#
# COMPACT_ATOMS: atom_id res chain seq x y z
N PRO A 1 -2.27 13.28 8.63
CA PRO A 1 -3.68 13.42 9.09
C PRO A 1 -4.33 12.07 9.42
N LEU A 2 -4.13 11.02 8.62
CA LEU A 2 -4.81 9.72 8.78
C LEU A 2 -3.98 8.63 9.46
N ALA A 3 -2.95 8.99 10.24
CA ALA A 3 -2.03 8.00 10.81
C ALA A 3 -2.67 7.05 11.85
N SER A 4 -3.74 7.50 12.51
CA SER A 4 -4.51 6.71 13.48
C SER A 4 -5.71 5.97 12.87
N PHE A 5 -6.00 6.17 11.59
CA PHE A 5 -7.13 5.52 10.94
C PHE A 5 -6.79 4.05 10.68
N THR A 6 -7.72 3.17 11.04
CA THR A 6 -7.72 1.78 10.59
C THR A 6 -8.31 1.67 9.19
N SER A 7 -8.19 0.49 8.55
CA SER A 7 -8.86 0.22 7.27
C SER A 7 -10.37 0.32 7.37
N VAL A 8 -10.95 -0.03 8.53
CA VAL A 8 -12.39 0.09 8.80
C VAL A 8 -12.80 1.56 8.84
N ASP A 9 -12.01 2.42 9.49
CA ASP A 9 -12.28 3.86 9.56
C ASP A 9 -12.25 4.50 8.17
N VAL A 10 -11.28 4.13 7.33
CA VAL A 10 -11.21 4.60 5.93
C VAL A 10 -12.45 4.18 5.15
N ALA A 11 -12.85 2.91 5.23
CA ALA A 11 -14.02 2.41 4.52
C ALA A 11 -15.33 3.09 4.99
N ALA A 12 -15.47 3.29 6.31
CA ALA A 12 -16.62 3.98 6.88
C ALA A 12 -16.68 5.45 6.42
N TYR A 13 -15.54 6.14 6.41
CA TYR A 13 -15.44 7.52 5.94
C TYR A 13 -15.77 7.64 4.45
N MET A 14 -15.21 6.77 3.61
CA MET A 14 -15.53 6.75 2.17
C MET A 14 -17.03 6.58 1.92
N LYS A 15 -17.68 5.66 2.65
CA LYS A 15 -19.13 5.44 2.56
C LYS A 15 -19.95 6.63 3.04
N ALA A 16 -19.57 7.23 4.16
CA ALA A 16 -20.29 8.38 4.74
C ALA A 16 -20.25 9.63 3.86
N HIS A 17 -19.28 9.72 2.95
CA HIS A 17 -19.03 10.87 2.09
C HIS A 17 -19.17 10.55 0.59
N ASP A 18 -19.76 9.40 0.24
CA ASP A 18 -19.98 8.96 -1.14
C ASP A 18 -18.71 9.05 -2.03
N LEU A 19 -17.55 8.72 -1.46
CA LEU A 19 -16.28 8.77 -2.18
C LEU A 19 -16.14 7.54 -3.07
N PRO A 20 -15.93 7.71 -4.39
CA PRO A 20 -15.79 6.58 -5.29
C PRO A 20 -14.50 5.80 -4.99
N PRO A 21 -14.55 4.46 -4.91
CA PRO A 21 -13.34 3.65 -4.83
C PRO A 21 -12.62 3.64 -6.18
N HIS A 22 -11.32 3.36 -6.15
CA HIS A 22 -10.59 3.07 -7.38
C HIS A 22 -11.12 1.76 -8.01
N PRO A 23 -11.38 1.68 -9.33
CA PRO A 23 -11.98 0.49 -9.96
C PRO A 23 -11.27 -0.82 -9.64
N LEU A 24 -9.93 -0.82 -9.65
CA LEU A 24 -9.09 -1.98 -9.33
C LEU A 24 -9.32 -2.55 -7.91
N VAL A 25 -9.92 -1.81 -6.97
CA VAL A 25 -10.27 -2.37 -5.65
C VAL A 25 -11.25 -3.52 -5.81
N ALA A 26 -12.21 -3.43 -6.74
CA ALA A 26 -13.15 -4.51 -7.04
C ALA A 26 -12.46 -5.75 -7.64
N GLU A 27 -11.28 -5.57 -8.23
CA GLU A 27 -10.45 -6.63 -8.80
C GLU A 27 -9.43 -7.20 -7.78
N GLY A 28 -9.51 -6.77 -6.51
CA GLY A 28 -8.66 -7.29 -5.43
C GLY A 28 -7.36 -6.51 -5.21
N TYR A 29 -7.19 -5.32 -5.82
CA TYR A 29 -6.02 -4.46 -5.57
C TYR A 29 -6.24 -3.57 -4.34
N LEU A 30 -5.95 -4.09 -3.14
CA LEU A 30 -6.15 -3.36 -1.88
C LEU A 30 -5.04 -2.33 -1.55
N SER A 31 -3.90 -2.40 -2.25
CA SER A 31 -2.84 -1.39 -2.20
C SER A 31 -2.32 -1.14 -3.60
N ILE A 32 -2.57 0.06 -4.14
CA ILE A 32 -2.27 0.40 -5.53
C ILE A 32 -1.01 1.26 -5.60
N GLY A 33 -0.06 0.89 -6.47
CA GLY A 33 1.12 1.68 -6.80
C GLY A 33 1.39 1.67 -8.31
N CYS A 34 2.66 1.61 -8.71
CA CYS A 34 3.02 1.46 -10.12
C CYS A 34 2.59 0.07 -10.64
N ALA A 35 2.13 0.03 -11.89
CA ALA A 35 1.70 -1.20 -12.57
C ALA A 35 2.67 -2.41 -12.44
N PRO A 36 4.00 -2.29 -12.62
CA PRO A 36 4.89 -3.46 -12.57
C PRO A 36 5.12 -4.03 -11.17
N CYS A 37 4.68 -3.33 -10.11
CA CYS A 37 4.97 -3.68 -8.72
C CYS A 37 3.70 -3.74 -7.87
N THR A 38 2.57 -4.05 -8.49
CA THR A 38 1.27 -4.16 -7.83
C THR A 38 0.54 -5.36 -8.38
N THR A 39 0.09 -6.26 -7.51
CA THR A 39 -0.74 -7.42 -7.85
C THR A 39 -1.98 -7.47 -6.95
N PRO A 40 -3.05 -8.17 -7.35
CA PRO A 40 -4.16 -8.45 -6.45
C PRO A 40 -3.69 -9.23 -5.21
N VAL A 41 -4.41 -9.06 -4.11
CA VAL A 41 -4.20 -9.87 -2.90
C VAL A 41 -5.17 -11.05 -2.88
N LYS A 42 -4.76 -12.15 -2.25
CA LYS A 42 -5.63 -13.31 -2.01
C LYS A 42 -6.46 -13.12 -0.72
N PRO A 43 -7.58 -13.83 -0.55
CA PRO A 43 -8.32 -13.83 0.70
C PRO A 43 -7.42 -14.16 1.90
N GLY A 44 -7.46 -13.31 2.94
CA GLY A 44 -6.65 -13.46 4.15
C GLY A 44 -5.20 -12.92 4.06
N GLU A 45 -4.74 -12.46 2.90
CA GLU A 45 -3.44 -11.77 2.80
C GLU A 45 -3.50 -10.35 3.39
N ASP A 46 -2.34 -9.87 3.85
CA ASP A 46 -2.15 -8.45 4.18
C ASP A 46 -2.52 -7.57 2.97
N SER A 47 -3.20 -6.44 3.22
CA SER A 47 -3.71 -5.57 2.14
C SER A 47 -2.62 -4.99 1.24
N ARG A 48 -1.36 -4.95 1.71
CA ARG A 48 -0.20 -4.51 0.93
C ARG A 48 0.64 -5.67 0.38
N ALA A 49 0.29 -6.94 0.62
CA ALA A 49 1.06 -8.10 0.18
C ALA A 49 1.35 -8.09 -1.33
N GLY A 50 0.41 -7.58 -2.13
CA GLY A 50 0.56 -7.46 -3.59
C GLY A 50 1.69 -6.54 -4.06
N ARG A 51 2.28 -5.71 -3.17
CA ARG A 51 3.38 -4.79 -3.48
C ARG A 51 4.77 -5.43 -3.46
N TRP A 52 4.90 -6.61 -2.84
CA TRP A 52 6.18 -7.32 -2.65
C TRP A 52 6.06 -8.81 -2.99
N ARG A 53 5.27 -9.13 -4.02
CA ARG A 53 5.10 -10.51 -4.45
C ARG A 53 6.45 -11.10 -4.86
N GLY A 54 6.90 -12.13 -4.14
CA GLY A 54 8.20 -12.77 -4.40
C GLY A 54 9.42 -11.95 -4.00
N SER A 55 9.26 -10.93 -3.15
CA SER A 55 10.36 -10.13 -2.60
C SER A 55 10.16 -9.84 -1.12
N GLU A 56 11.22 -9.38 -0.44
CA GLU A 56 11.10 -8.92 0.94
C GLU A 56 10.31 -7.61 1.02
N LYS A 57 9.55 -7.46 2.11
CA LYS A 57 8.81 -6.23 2.40
C LYS A 57 9.78 -5.07 2.60
N THR A 58 9.77 -4.12 1.66
CA THR A 58 10.59 -2.90 1.72
C THR A 58 9.78 -1.68 1.35
N GLU A 59 9.97 -0.57 2.04
CA GLU A 59 9.21 0.64 1.72
C GLU A 59 9.61 1.19 0.35
N CYS A 60 8.66 1.82 -0.35
CA CYS A 60 8.99 2.64 -1.51
C CYS A 60 9.82 3.86 -1.03
N GLY A 61 10.66 4.47 -1.85
CA GLY A 61 11.52 5.58 -1.40
C GLY A 61 11.04 6.91 -1.88
N ILE A 62 9.72 6.98 -2.00
CA ILE A 62 8.98 8.15 -1.58
C ILE A 62 8.95 8.26 -0.03
N HIS A 63 9.32 7.21 0.71
CA HIS A 63 9.34 7.21 2.17
C HIS A 63 10.71 7.60 2.72
N PHE A 64 10.71 8.63 3.57
CA PHE A 64 11.87 9.16 4.28
C PHE A 64 11.60 9.16 5.79
N THR A 65 12.66 8.99 6.56
CA THR A 65 12.63 9.23 8.01
C THR A 65 12.43 10.73 8.29
N ARG A 66 12.10 11.08 9.53
CA ARG A 66 11.97 12.49 9.95
C ARG A 66 13.24 13.33 9.70
N ASN A 67 14.40 12.68 9.62
CA ASN A 67 15.69 13.32 9.37
C ASN A 67 16.04 13.37 7.87
N GLY A 68 15.09 13.12 6.98
CA GLY A 68 15.27 13.17 5.53
C GLY A 68 16.04 11.99 4.92
N LYS A 69 16.40 10.98 5.71
CA LYS A 69 17.07 9.77 5.19
C LYS A 69 16.06 8.80 4.57
N PRO A 70 16.32 8.22 3.38
CA PRO A 70 15.43 7.21 2.79
C PRO A 70 15.19 6.04 3.75
N VAL A 71 13.95 5.55 3.82
CA VAL A 71 13.61 4.36 4.62
C VAL A 71 14.07 3.07 3.92
N ARG A 72 14.08 3.07 2.58
CA ARG A 72 14.58 1.90 1.83
C ARG A 72 16.05 1.69 2.14
N LYS A 73 16.43 0.47 2.49
CA LYS A 73 17.84 0.08 2.48
C LYS A 73 18.37 0.16 1.06
N ALA A 74 19.59 0.67 0.88
CA ALA A 74 20.27 0.58 -0.41
C ALA A 74 20.34 -0.90 -0.80
N ARG A 75 19.95 -1.23 -2.04
CA ARG A 75 20.15 -2.57 -2.57
C ARG A 75 21.68 -2.75 -2.64
N VAL A 76 22.24 -3.64 -1.82
CA VAL A 76 23.65 -4.02 -1.98
C VAL A 76 23.72 -4.65 -3.37
N ALA A 77 24.52 -4.05 -4.26
CA ALA A 77 24.79 -4.65 -5.56
C ALA A 77 25.43 -6.02 -5.30
N ALA A 78 24.87 -7.06 -5.91
CA ALA A 78 25.55 -8.34 -6.04
C ALA A 78 26.76 -8.17 -6.96
#